data_AF-A0A517TPP1-F1
#
_entry.id   AF-A0A517TPP1-F1
#
_cell.length_a   1.000
_cell.length_b   1.000
_cell.length_c   1.000
_cell.angle_alpha   90.00
_cell.angle_beta   90.00
_cell.angle_gamma   90.00
#
_symmetry.space_group_name_H-M   'P 1'
#
loop_
_entity.id
_entity.type
_entity.pdbx_description
1 polymer ?
#
loop_
_entity_poly.entity_id
_entity_poly.type
_entity_poly.pdbx_seq_one_letter_code
_entity_poly.pdbx_strand_id
1 'polypeptide(L)' 'MTTPPPHTGVVCPDNLYTLTEFKSRVGLSEGALRKARRAGLRVRYAHRRGYVLGGDWIDYVRSLDPDQDENASGGSQGG' A
#
# COMPACT_ATOMS: atom_id res chain seq x y z
N MET A 1 19.32 -12.95 17.06
CA MET A 1 18.67 -11.66 16.72
C MET A 1 18.72 -11.54 15.21
N THR A 2 17.63 -11.83 14.51
CA THR A 2 17.58 -11.73 13.05
C THR A 2 17.18 -10.31 12.70
N THR A 3 18.13 -9.49 12.25
CA THR A 3 17.85 -8.18 11.66
C THR A 3 16.89 -8.39 10.49
N PRO A 4 15.71 -7.73 10.47
CA PRO A 4 14.84 -7.83 9.31
C PRO A 4 15.61 -7.28 8.09
N PRO A 5 15.55 -7.96 6.93
CA PRO A 5 16.23 -7.50 5.74
C PRO A 5 15.81 -6.08 5.39
N PRO A 6 16.71 -5.27 4.77
CA PRO A 6 16.41 -3.90 4.37
C PRO A 6 15.08 -3.89 3.61
N HIS A 7 14.13 -3.08 4.08
CA HIS A 7 12.79 -3.07 3.52
C HIS A 7 12.88 -2.66 2.05
N THR A 8 12.62 -3.60 1.14
CA THR A 8 12.79 -3.43 -0.31
C THR A 8 11.81 -2.45 -0.95
N GLY A 9 10.97 -1.76 -0.16
CA GLY A 9 9.86 -0.95 -0.67
C GLY A 9 8.68 -1.76 -1.22
N VAL A 10 8.78 -3.10 -1.22
CA VAL A 10 7.76 -3.98 -1.80
C VAL A 10 6.61 -4.19 -0.81
N VAL A 11 5.38 -3.99 -1.30
CA VAL A 11 4.13 -4.28 -0.60
C VAL A 11 3.44 -5.45 -1.29
N CYS A 12 3.19 -6.54 -0.55
CA CYS A 12 2.47 -7.69 -1.06
C CYS A 12 0.96 -7.51 -0.82
N PRO A 13 0.10 -7.73 -1.82
CA PRO A 13 -1.33 -7.46 -1.71
C PRO A 13 -2.02 -8.26 -0.60
N ASP A 14 -1.62 -9.52 -0.42
CA ASP A 14 -2.26 -10.47 0.49
C ASP A 14 -1.78 -10.35 1.95
N ASN A 15 -0.75 -9.53 2.20
CA ASN A 15 -0.16 -9.40 3.53
C ASN A 15 -0.82 -8.28 4.32
N LEU A 16 -1.13 -8.59 5.59
CA LEU A 16 -1.61 -7.62 6.56
C LEU A 16 -0.43 -7.05 7.36
N TYR A 17 -0.25 -5.73 7.30
CA TYR A 17 0.83 -5.03 7.97
C TYR A 17 0.32 -4.25 9.17
N THR A 18 1.05 -4.26 10.28
CA THR A 18 0.84 -3.25 11.33
C THR A 18 1.21 -1.86 10.80
N LEU A 19 0.63 -0.79 11.35
CA LEU A 19 1.01 0.57 10.93
C LEU A 19 2.52 0.83 11.06
N THR A 20 3.16 0.30 12.11
CA THR A 20 4.61 0.47 12.34
C THR A 20 5.42 -0.19 11.23
N GLU A 21 5.16 -1.45 10.95
CA GLU A 21 5.87 -2.21 9.90
C GLU A 21 5.60 -1.59 8.51
N PHE A 22 4.34 -1.24 8.26
CA PHE A 22 3.94 -0.63 7.00
C PHE A 22 4.71 0.67 6.73
N LYS A 23 4.74 1.60 7.70
CA LYS A 23 5.50 2.86 7.56
C LYS A 23 6.98 2.61 7.28
N SER A 24 7.58 1.67 8.00
CA SER A 24 8.99 1.32 7.81
C SER A 24 9.25 0.80 6.39
N ARG A 25 8.32 0.01 5.84
CA ARG A 25 8.42 -0.55 4.49
C ARG A 25 8.29 0.48 3.38
N VAL A 26 7.29 1.35 3.46
CA VAL A 26 7.00 2.32 2.39
C VAL A 26 7.67 3.68 2.61
N GLY A 27 8.42 3.85 3.70
CA GLY A 27 9.10 5.10 4.03
C GLY A 27 8.17 6.26 4.38
N LEU A 28 6.95 5.97 4.89
CA LEU A 28 5.97 7.01 5.21
C LEU A 28 6.14 7.58 6.63
N SER A 29 6.03 8.90 6.72
CA SER A 29 5.90 9.61 8.00
C SER A 29 4.50 9.47 8.59
N GLU A 30 4.36 9.70 9.91
CA GLU A 30 3.05 9.73 10.59
C GLU A 30 2.09 10.75 9.97
N GLY A 31 2.60 11.91 9.57
CA GLY A 31 1.80 12.94 8.91
C GLY A 31 1.27 12.48 7.55
N ALA A 32 2.12 11.81 6.77
CA ALA A 32 1.72 11.27 5.47
C ALA A 32 0.68 10.14 5.62
N LEU A 33 0.88 9.22 6.56
CA LEU A 33 -0.09 8.17 6.84
C LEU A 33 -1.44 8.73 7.31
N ARG A 34 -1.43 9.76 8.16
CA ARG A 34 -2.66 10.44 8.59
C ARG A 34 -3.39 11.10 7.42
N LYS A 35 -2.66 11.71 6.47
CA LYS A 35 -3.24 12.28 5.25
C LYS A 35 -3.85 11.19 4.36
N ALA A 36 -3.12 10.10 4.09
CA ALA A 36 -3.62 8.99 3.29
C ALA A 36 -4.90 8.38 3.89
N ARG A 37 -4.96 8.21 5.21
CA ARG A 37 -6.17 7.76 5.92
C ARG A 37 -7.36 8.68 5.72
N ARG A 38 -7.14 10.00 5.76
CA ARG A 38 -8.19 10.99 5.49
C ARG A 38 -8.62 11.01 4.02
N ALA A 39 -7.70 10.66 3.12
CA ALA A 39 -7.93 10.57 1.69
C ALA A 39 -8.58 9.23 1.25
N GLY A 40 -8.90 8.33 2.20
CA GLY A 40 -9.64 7.10 1.90
C GLY A 40 -8.86 5.79 2.05
N LEU A 41 -7.58 5.83 2.44
CA LEU A 41 -6.84 4.59 2.74
C LEU A 41 -7.52 3.79 3.85
N ARG A 42 -7.85 2.54 3.55
CA ARG A 42 -8.53 1.63 4.49
C ARG A 42 -7.56 1.14 5.56
N VAL A 43 -7.95 1.33 6.82
CA VAL A 43 -7.23 0.83 8.00
C VAL A 43 -8.18 0.00 8.83
N ARG A 44 -7.78 -1.24 9.12
CA ARG A 44 -8.53 -2.15 10.00
C ARG A 44 -7.98 -2.03 11.41
N TYR A 45 -8.88 -2.01 12.39
CA TYR A 45 -8.51 -1.93 13.81
C TYR A 45 -8.87 -3.23 14.52
N ALA A 46 -7.88 -3.84 15.18
CA ALA A 46 -8.07 -5.01 16.02
C ALA A 46 -7.22 -4.89 17.29
N HIS A 47 -7.82 -5.11 18.47
CA HIS A 47 -7.14 -5.04 19.77
C HIS A 47 -6.28 -3.78 19.96
N ARG A 48 -6.86 -2.59 19.67
CA ARG A 48 -6.19 -1.27 19.77
C ARG A 48 -4.97 -1.09 18.85
N ARG A 49 -4.78 -1.98 17.86
CA ARG A 49 -3.75 -1.85 16.84
C ARG A 49 -4.40 -1.62 15.47
N GLY A 50 -3.77 -0.75 14.69
CA GLY A 50 -4.16 -0.49 13.31
C GLY A 50 -3.37 -1.37 12.34
N TYR A 51 -4.04 -1.80 11.29
CA TYR A 51 -3.48 -2.66 10.25
C TYR A 51 -3.89 -2.14 8.86
N VAL A 52 -3.00 -2.32 7.90
CA VAL A 52 -3.24 -2.03 6.47
C VAL A 52 -3.01 -3.33 5.71
N LEU A 53 -3.98 -3.71 4.88
CA LEU A 53 -3.79 -4.79 3.92
C LEU A 53 -3.02 -4.21 2.74
N GLY A 54 -2.02 -4.93 2.23
CA GLY A 54 -1.23 -4.45 1.11
C GLY A 54 -2.07 -4.13 -0.12
N GLY A 55 -3.12 -4.92 -0.40
CA GLY A 55 -4.05 -4.68 -1.50
C GLY A 55 -4.75 -3.33 -1.39
N ASP A 56 -5.26 -2.98 -0.21
CA ASP A 56 -5.92 -1.68 0.00
C ASP A 56 -4.94 -0.50 -0.20
N TRP A 57 -3.65 -0.69 0.09
CA TRP A 57 -2.64 0.33 -0.20
C TRP A 57 -2.38 0.45 -1.70
N ILE A 58 -2.25 -0.66 -2.40
CA ILE A 58 -2.02 -0.69 -3.86
C ILE A 58 -3.20 -0.01 -4.57
N ASP A 59 -4.44 -0.35 -4.20
CA ASP A 59 -5.65 0.25 -4.73
C ASP A 59 -5.70 1.76 -4.44
N TYR A 60 -5.31 2.17 -3.23
CA TYR A 60 -5.19 3.58 -2.88
C TYR A 60 -4.18 4.30 -3.77
N VAL A 61 -2.98 3.75 -3.96
CA VAL A 61 -1.94 4.37 -4.81
C VAL A 61 -2.41 4.49 -6.26
N ARG A 62 -3.03 3.45 -6.82
CA ARG A 62 -3.62 3.49 -8.16
C ARG A 62 -4.70 4.55 -8.29
N SER A 63 -5.52 4.74 -7.25
CA SER A 63 -6.55 5.77 -7.26
C SER A 63 -6.02 7.21 -7.29
N LEU A 64 -4.73 7.44 -6.97
CA LEU A 64 -4.12 8.76 -7.04
C LEU A 64 -3.69 9.14 -8.46
N ASP A 65 -3.50 8.16 -9.34
CA ASP A 65 -3.04 8.35 -10.72
C ASP A 65 -3.83 7.42 -11.68
N PRO A 66 -5.11 7.75 -11.95
CA PRO A 66 -6.01 6.88 -12.73
C PRO A 66 -5.59 6.71 -14.20
N ASP A 67 -4.72 7.58 -14.72
CA ASP A 67 -4.31 7.59 -16.13
C ASP A 67 -3.29 6.48 -16.46
N GLN A 68 -2.70 5.82 -15.45
CA GLN A 68 -1.67 4.78 -15.65
C GLN A 68 -2.23 3.39 -15.97
N ASP A 69 -3.47 3.08 -15.58
CA ASP A 69 -4.05 1.73 -15.74
C ASP A 69 -4.59 1.47 -17.18
N GLU A 70 -4.89 2.52 -17.97
CA GLU A 70 -5.43 2.40 -19.34
C GLU A 70 -4.40 1.85 -20.34
N ASN A 71 -3.10 2.14 -20.13
CA ASN A 71 -2.02 1.68 -21.02
C ASN A 71 -1.61 0.22 -20.84
N ALA A 72 -2.11 -0.48 -19.81
CA ALA A 72 -1.74 -1.88 -19.53
C ALA A 72 -2.62 -2.93 -20.24
N SER A 73 -3.73 -2.52 -20.87
CA SER A 73 -4.68 -3.43 -21.56
C SER A 73 -4.72 -3.30 -23.09
N GLY A 74 -3.93 -2.40 -23.68
CA GLY A 74 -3.87 -2.16 -25.13
C GLY A 74 -2.80 -2.98 -25.84
N GLY A 75 -3.00 -4.30 -25.96
CA GLY A 75 -2.01 -5.18 -26.60
C GLY A 75 -2.57 -6.50 -27.11
N SER A 76 -3.62 -6.47 -27.92
CA SER A 76 -3.99 -7.61 -28.78
C SER A 76 -4.41 -7.09 -30.15
N GLN A 77 -3.43 -7.01 -31.04
CA GLN A 77 -3.62 -6.79 -32.48
C GLN A 77 -3.42 -8.14 -33.18
N GLY A 78 -4.41 -8.56 -33.96
CA GLY A 78 -4.35 -9.76 -34.82
C GLY A 78 -5.75 -10.36 -35.02
N GLY A 79 -6.31 -10.49 -36.22
CA GLY A 79 -5.84 -10.19 -37.57
C GLY A 79 -7.04 -10.11 -38.52
#